data_AF-A0A0F9AG02-F1
#
_entry.id   AF-A0A0F9AG02-F1
#
_cell.length_a   1.000
_cell.length_b   1.000
_cell.length_c   1.000
_cell.angle_alpha   90.00
_cell.angle_beta   90.00
_cell.angle_gamma   90.00
#
_symmetry.space_group_name_H-M   'P 1'
#
loop_
_entity.id
_entity.type
_entity.pdbx_description
1 polymer ?
#
loop_
_entity_poly.entity_id
_entity_poly.type
_entity_poly.pdbx_seq_one_letter_code
_entity_poly.pdbx_strand_id
1 'polypeptide(L)'
;MADLDDLPSMKEDTKKKKSTGAKGFPATPRLSDLNLEWGMANRLSRIIKPESGRTVMLAVDHGYFQGPTTGLEELDKTVGPLLPYADALMPTRGGLRYNVSPGASTPIVLRVSGGNSMLGELSDEDITVSMEDALRINASAVAISVY
;
A
#
# COMPACT_ATOMS: atom_id res chain seq x y z
N MET A 1 -33.41 -38.53 33.15
CA MET A 1 -33.06 -37.62 34.25
C MET A 1 -31.55 -37.75 34.39
N ALA A 2 -30.83 -36.87 33.71
CA ALA A 2 -29.38 -36.84 33.71
C ALA A 2 -28.97 -35.67 34.60
N ASP A 3 -28.11 -35.95 35.56
CA ASP A 3 -27.72 -35.08 36.65
C ASP A 3 -27.15 -33.75 36.15
N LEU A 4 -27.82 -32.66 36.54
CA LEU A 4 -27.45 -31.27 36.23
C LEU A 4 -26.68 -30.60 37.38
N ASP A 5 -26.28 -31.36 38.39
CA ASP A 5 -25.80 -30.81 39.67
C ASP A 5 -24.27 -30.59 39.75
N ASP A 6 -23.52 -30.79 38.67
CA ASP A 6 -22.05 -30.66 38.66
C ASP A 6 -21.50 -29.56 37.71
N LEU A 7 -22.23 -28.45 37.55
CA LEU A 7 -21.66 -27.24 36.94
C LEU A 7 -21.18 -26.26 38.03
N PRO A 8 -19.87 -25.96 38.12
CA PRO A 8 -19.38 -24.99 39.10
C PRO A 8 -19.92 -23.59 38.78
N SER A 9 -20.53 -22.96 39.79
CA SER A 9 -21.04 -21.58 39.68
C SER A 9 -19.86 -20.60 39.49
N MET A 10 -19.80 -19.98 38.32
CA MET A 10 -18.88 -18.89 38.02
C MET A 10 -19.32 -17.65 38.82
N LYS A 11 -18.60 -17.33 39.90
CA LYS A 11 -18.71 -16.03 40.56
C LYS A 11 -18.07 -14.97 39.66
N GLU A 12 -18.82 -13.94 39.29
CA GLU A 12 -18.31 -12.77 38.57
C GLU A 12 -17.32 -11.98 39.44
N ASP A 13 -16.02 -12.19 39.20
CA ASP A 13 -14.98 -11.32 39.71
C ASP A 13 -14.88 -10.06 38.81
N THR A 14 -15.73 -9.07 39.05
CA THR A 14 -15.60 -7.72 38.49
C THR A 14 -14.41 -6.98 39.10
N LYS A 15 -13.19 -7.38 38.77
CA LYS A 15 -12.01 -6.52 38.88
C LYS A 15 -11.75 -5.90 37.51
N LYS A 16 -12.08 -4.61 37.36
CA LYS A 16 -11.69 -3.77 36.22
C LYS A 16 -10.16 -3.85 36.05
N LYS A 17 -9.67 -4.74 35.19
CA LYS A 17 -8.32 -4.65 34.63
C LYS A 17 -8.28 -3.33 33.89
N LYS A 18 -7.55 -2.35 34.43
CA LYS A 18 -7.16 -1.16 33.66
C LYS A 18 -6.52 -1.68 32.38
N SER A 19 -7.13 -1.42 31.24
CA SER A 19 -6.49 -1.64 29.95
C SER A 19 -5.19 -0.85 29.99
N THR A 20 -4.06 -1.54 30.03
CA THR A 20 -2.79 -0.94 29.67
C THR A 20 -2.96 -0.53 28.22
N GLY A 21 -3.31 0.75 27.99
CA GLY A 21 -3.46 1.29 26.65
C GLY A 21 -2.20 0.95 25.89
N ALA A 22 -2.34 0.23 24.77
CA ALA A 22 -1.25 0.11 23.82
C ALA A 22 -0.74 1.53 23.58
N LYS A 23 0.56 1.77 23.80
CA LYS A 23 1.17 3.04 23.42
C LYS A 23 0.82 3.22 21.95
N GLY A 24 -0.03 4.20 21.65
CA GLY A 24 -0.43 4.50 20.28
C GLY A 24 0.84 4.64 19.43
N PHE A 25 0.79 4.19 18.19
CA PHE A 25 1.84 4.51 17.24
C PHE A 25 2.13 6.01 17.32
N PRO A 26 3.40 6.44 17.29
CA PRO A 26 3.71 7.86 17.31
C PRO A 26 2.91 8.56 16.23
N ALA A 27 2.40 9.75 16.54
CA ALA A 27 1.70 10.56 15.54
C ALA A 27 2.59 10.69 14.31
N THR A 28 2.07 10.33 13.13
CA THR A 28 2.79 10.49 11.87
C THR A 28 3.23 11.95 11.74
N PRO A 29 4.53 12.23 11.53
CA PRO A 29 5.00 13.60 11.37
C PRO A 29 4.26 14.24 10.21
N ARG A 30 3.88 15.51 10.35
CA ARG A 30 3.30 16.24 9.21
C ARG A 30 4.40 16.43 8.18
N LEU A 31 4.02 16.52 6.91
CA LEU A 31 4.99 16.75 5.83
C LEU A 31 5.82 18.04 6.07
N SER A 32 5.22 19.04 6.73
CA SER A 32 5.87 20.28 7.16
C SER A 32 6.97 20.10 8.20
N ASP A 33 6.95 18.99 8.93
CA ASP A 33 7.87 18.72 10.03
C ASP A 33 9.13 17.97 9.51
N LEU A 34 9.14 17.55 8.23
CA LEU A 34 10.26 16.90 7.57
C LEU A 34 11.13 17.95 6.86
N ASN A 35 12.45 17.91 7.08
CA ASN A 35 13.40 18.78 6.39
C ASN A 35 13.66 18.29 4.95
N LEU A 36 12.67 18.45 4.08
CA LEU A 36 12.68 17.99 2.69
C LEU A 36 12.91 19.15 1.72
N GLU A 37 13.74 18.90 0.71
CA GLU A 37 13.85 19.79 -0.45
C GLU A 37 12.51 19.90 -1.19
N TRP A 38 12.28 21.05 -1.82
CA TRP A 38 10.99 21.42 -2.41
C TRP A 38 10.41 20.34 -3.35
N GLY A 39 11.24 19.76 -4.22
CA GLY A 39 10.81 18.76 -5.20
C GLY A 39 10.43 17.40 -4.58
N MET A 40 11.00 17.07 -3.42
CA MET A 40 10.64 15.86 -2.68
C MET A 40 9.36 16.09 -1.88
N ALA A 41 9.24 17.26 -1.23
CA ALA A 41 8.01 17.67 -0.55
C ALA A 41 6.82 17.72 -1.53
N ASN A 42 7.01 18.26 -2.74
CA ASN A 42 5.97 18.30 -3.76
C ASN A 42 5.49 16.90 -4.20
N ARG A 43 6.41 15.96 -4.44
CA ARG A 43 6.03 14.59 -4.81
C ARG A 43 5.26 13.89 -3.71
N LEU A 44 5.68 14.06 -2.45
CA LEU A 44 5.01 13.48 -1.30
C LEU A 44 3.64 14.11 -1.04
N SER A 45 3.49 15.43 -1.19
CA SER A 45 2.20 16.12 -0.99
C SER A 45 1.14 15.74 -2.02
N ARG A 46 1.53 15.16 -3.16
CA ARG A 46 0.59 14.60 -4.13
C ARG A 46 0.02 13.26 -3.65
N ILE A 47 0.85 12.43 -3.02
CA ILE A 47 0.48 11.10 -2.49
C ILE A 47 -0.30 11.29 -1.18
N ILE A 48 0.29 11.98 -0.20
CA ILE A 48 -0.28 12.22 1.13
C ILE A 48 -0.97 13.59 1.09
N LYS A 49 -2.31 13.60 1.18
CA LYS A 49 -3.10 14.82 1.10
C LYS A 49 -2.76 15.77 2.25
N PRO A 50 -2.32 17.02 1.99
CA PRO A 50 -1.90 17.95 3.05
C PRO A 50 -3.01 18.26 4.06
N GLU A 51 -4.27 18.26 3.62
CA GLU A 51 -5.43 18.62 4.43
C GLU A 51 -5.74 17.55 5.49
N SER A 52 -5.53 16.28 5.14
CA SER A 52 -5.85 15.13 6.01
C SER A 52 -4.62 14.46 6.61
N GLY A 53 -3.43 14.68 6.04
CA GLY A 53 -2.21 13.94 6.36
C GLY A 53 -2.30 12.45 6.01
N ARG A 54 -3.22 12.04 5.13
CA ARG A 54 -3.52 10.65 4.80
C ARG A 54 -3.52 10.41 3.29
N THR A 55 -3.47 9.14 2.91
CA THR A 55 -3.57 8.67 1.51
C THR A 55 -4.43 7.42 1.46
N VAL A 56 -5.24 7.31 0.42
CA VAL A 56 -5.85 6.06 -0.04
C VAL A 56 -5.14 5.64 -1.32
N MET A 57 -4.22 4.69 -1.21
CA MET A 57 -3.42 4.20 -2.34
C MET A 57 -4.04 2.93 -2.93
N LEU A 58 -4.28 2.92 -4.24
CA LEU A 58 -4.71 1.75 -4.98
C LEU A 58 -3.49 0.98 -5.49
N ALA A 59 -3.18 -0.16 -4.85
CA ALA A 59 -2.07 -1.02 -5.24
C ALA A 59 -2.51 -2.12 -6.20
N VAL A 60 -1.87 -2.18 -7.37
CA VAL A 60 -2.20 -3.11 -8.47
C VAL A 60 -0.94 -3.68 -9.12
N ASP A 61 0.19 -3.68 -8.40
CA ASP A 61 1.47 -4.18 -8.87
C ASP A 61 1.62 -5.70 -8.75
N HIS A 62 0.72 -6.41 -8.05
CA HIS A 62 0.72 -7.86 -7.76
C HIS A 62 1.20 -8.76 -8.91
N GLY A 63 0.83 -8.43 -10.14
CA GLY A 63 1.22 -9.20 -11.33
C GLY A 63 2.74 -9.26 -11.57
N TYR A 64 3.55 -8.44 -10.89
CA TYR A 64 5.00 -8.46 -11.02
C TYR A 64 5.62 -9.83 -10.68
N PHE A 65 4.97 -10.62 -9.82
CA PHE A 65 5.41 -11.98 -9.45
C PHE A 65 4.29 -13.03 -9.45
N GLN A 66 3.02 -12.60 -9.44
CA GLN A 66 1.84 -13.50 -9.40
C GLN A 66 1.22 -13.78 -10.78
N GLY A 67 1.56 -13.00 -11.82
CA GLY A 67 0.84 -13.04 -13.09
C GLY A 67 -0.60 -12.46 -12.96
N PRO A 68 -1.58 -12.92 -13.77
CA PRO A 68 -2.94 -12.40 -13.76
C PRO A 68 -3.71 -12.91 -12.52
N THR A 69 -3.48 -12.25 -11.38
CA THR A 69 -4.17 -12.55 -10.12
C THR A 69 -5.64 -12.12 -10.18
N THR A 70 -6.48 -12.72 -9.33
CA THR A 70 -7.93 -12.48 -9.33
C THR A 70 -8.26 -11.00 -9.23
N GLY A 71 -9.08 -10.51 -10.16
CA GLY A 71 -9.50 -9.11 -10.25
C GLY A 71 -8.53 -8.19 -11.02
N LEU A 72 -7.34 -8.67 -11.39
CA LEU A 72 -6.35 -7.94 -12.20
C LEU A 72 -6.04 -8.64 -13.53
N GLU A 73 -6.92 -9.53 -13.99
CA GLU A 73 -6.80 -10.23 -15.27
C GLU A 73 -6.85 -9.25 -16.45
N GLU A 74 -7.71 -8.23 -16.34
CA GLU A 74 -7.86 -7.12 -17.30
C GLU A 74 -7.61 -5.79 -16.57
N LEU A 75 -6.34 -5.47 -16.35
CA LEU A 75 -5.91 -4.38 -15.47
C LEU A 75 -6.52 -3.02 -15.83
N ASP A 76 -6.67 -2.71 -17.12
CA ASP A 76 -7.27 -1.46 -17.61
C ASP A 76 -8.73 -1.33 -17.19
N LYS A 77 -9.53 -2.40 -17.34
CA LYS A 77 -10.94 -2.45 -16.96
C LYS A 77 -11.14 -2.34 -15.46
N THR A 78 -10.25 -2.92 -14.67
CA THR A 78 -10.30 -2.83 -13.20
C THR A 78 -9.87 -1.45 -12.71
N VAL A 79 -8.74 -0.94 -13.20
CA VAL A 79 -8.13 0.30 -12.69
C VAL A 79 -8.92 1.54 -13.11
N GLY A 80 -9.34 1.62 -14.38
CA GLY A 80 -9.96 2.82 -14.94
C GLY A 80 -11.11 3.41 -14.11
N PRO A 81 -12.14 2.61 -13.75
CA PRO A 81 -13.26 3.06 -12.92
C PRO A 81 -12.89 3.42 -11.48
N LEU A 82 -11.78 2.87 -10.96
CA LEU A 82 -11.35 3.06 -9.58
C LEU A 82 -10.42 4.28 -9.38
N LEU A 83 -9.72 4.71 -10.44
CA LEU A 83 -8.78 5.83 -10.39
C LEU A 83 -9.35 7.13 -9.76
N PRO A 84 -10.61 7.54 -10.01
CA PRO A 84 -11.17 8.76 -9.41
C PRO A 84 -11.28 8.71 -7.88
N TYR A 85 -11.22 7.51 -7.28
CA TYR A 85 -11.35 7.29 -5.84
C TYR A 85 -10.00 7.05 -5.15
N ALA A 86 -8.90 7.04 -5.91
CA ALA A 86 -7.55 6.79 -5.39
C ALA A 86 -6.76 8.11 -5.28
N ASP A 87 -6.12 8.32 -4.13
CA ASP A 87 -5.20 9.44 -3.93
C ASP A 87 -3.88 9.21 -4.67
N ALA A 88 -3.46 7.95 -4.81
CA ALA A 88 -2.28 7.49 -5.52
C ALA A 88 -2.49 6.10 -6.11
N LEU A 89 -1.80 5.80 -7.22
CA LEU A 89 -1.80 4.48 -7.86
C LEU A 89 -0.41 3.84 -7.70
N MET A 90 -0.37 2.55 -7.36
CA MET A 90 0.86 1.77 -7.30
C MET A 90 0.87 0.61 -8.31
N PRO A 91 1.40 0.84 -9.53
CA PRO A 91 1.53 -0.17 -10.59
C PRO A 91 2.99 -0.58 -10.81
N THR A 92 3.20 -1.57 -11.69
CA THR A 92 4.49 -1.77 -12.37
C THR A 92 4.65 -0.81 -13.55
N ARG A 93 5.88 -0.63 -14.06
CA ARG A 93 6.10 0.23 -15.26
C ARG A 93 5.30 -0.24 -16.48
N GLY A 94 5.14 -1.55 -16.65
CA GLY A 94 4.38 -2.15 -17.75
C GLY A 94 2.88 -1.94 -17.55
N GLY A 95 2.38 -2.21 -16.34
CA GLY A 95 1.00 -1.94 -15.96
C GLY A 95 0.60 -0.49 -16.25
N LEU A 96 1.44 0.47 -15.84
CA LEU A 96 1.22 1.89 -16.10
C LEU A 96 1.14 2.22 -17.59
N ARG A 97 2.19 1.91 -18.37
CA ARG A 97 2.30 2.35 -19.78
C ARG A 97 1.22 1.77 -20.68
N TYR A 98 0.74 0.57 -20.39
CA TYR A 98 -0.18 -0.15 -21.27
C TYR A 98 -1.64 -0.15 -20.80
N ASN A 99 -1.91 0.08 -19.50
CA ASN A 99 -3.25 -0.07 -18.94
C ASN A 99 -3.78 1.18 -18.23
N VAL A 100 -2.99 2.24 -18.13
CA VAL A 100 -3.41 3.49 -17.48
C VAL A 100 -3.33 4.62 -18.51
N SER A 101 -4.44 5.36 -18.65
CA SER A 101 -4.48 6.51 -19.55
C SER A 101 -3.42 7.55 -19.14
N PRO A 102 -2.61 8.07 -20.08
CA PRO A 102 -1.64 9.13 -19.78
C PRO A 102 -2.31 10.45 -19.37
N GLY A 103 -3.61 10.60 -19.60
CA GLY A 103 -4.41 11.73 -19.12
C GLY A 103 -4.80 11.64 -17.64
N ALA A 104 -4.52 10.52 -16.95
CA ALA A 104 -4.80 10.38 -15.53
C ALA A 104 -3.90 11.31 -14.70
N SER A 105 -4.51 12.06 -13.76
CA SER A 105 -3.79 12.97 -12.86
C SER A 105 -3.28 12.31 -11.57
N THR A 106 -3.67 11.05 -11.33
CA THR A 106 -3.34 10.29 -10.12
C THR A 106 -1.83 10.10 -10.02
N PRO A 107 -1.19 10.49 -8.90
CA PRO A 107 0.26 10.32 -8.71
C PRO A 107 0.63 8.84 -8.64
N ILE A 108 1.82 8.52 -9.16
CA ILE A 108 2.30 7.14 -9.30
C ILE A 108 3.35 6.82 -8.24
N VAL A 109 3.17 5.69 -7.56
CA VAL A 109 4.17 5.02 -6.73
C VAL A 109 4.62 3.76 -7.45
N LEU A 110 5.81 3.79 -8.05
CA LEU A 110 6.21 2.74 -8.99
C LEU A 110 6.84 1.55 -8.27
N ARG A 111 6.35 0.33 -8.53
CA ARG A 111 7.09 -0.90 -8.20
C ARG A 111 8.39 -0.94 -9.01
N VAL A 112 9.54 -0.96 -8.32
CA VAL A 112 10.87 -1.01 -8.96
C VAL A 112 11.72 -2.21 -8.56
N SER A 113 11.22 -3.09 -7.69
CA SER A 113 11.83 -4.40 -7.41
C SER A 113 11.02 -5.53 -8.04
N GLY A 114 11.60 -6.73 -8.17
CA GLY A 114 10.95 -7.92 -8.71
C GLY A 114 11.98 -8.94 -9.22
N GLY A 115 11.58 -9.84 -10.13
CA GLY A 115 12.46 -10.90 -10.64
C GLY A 115 12.21 -12.27 -9.99
N ASN A 116 11.53 -12.27 -8.85
CA ASN A 116 10.92 -13.42 -8.21
C ASN A 116 9.61 -13.86 -8.91
N SER A 117 9.11 -15.03 -8.52
CA SER A 117 7.77 -15.52 -8.88
C SER A 117 7.21 -16.40 -7.77
N MET A 118 5.90 -16.68 -7.82
CA MET A 118 5.23 -17.63 -6.92
C MET A 118 5.82 -19.06 -6.94
N LEU A 119 6.61 -19.41 -7.97
CA LEU A 119 7.19 -20.74 -8.13
C LEU A 119 8.58 -20.89 -7.50
N GLY A 120 9.15 -19.80 -6.96
CA GLY A 120 10.51 -19.77 -6.41
C GLY A 120 10.58 -19.12 -5.03
N GLU A 121 11.79 -18.71 -4.65
CA GLU A 121 12.02 -17.93 -3.43
C GLU A 121 11.41 -16.54 -3.59
N LEU A 122 10.50 -16.17 -2.68
CA LEU A 122 9.79 -14.89 -2.76
C LEU A 122 10.70 -13.71 -2.43
N SER A 123 11.71 -13.91 -1.59
CA SER A 123 12.64 -12.85 -1.20
C SER A 123 13.75 -12.56 -2.22
N ASP A 124 13.87 -13.36 -3.28
CA ASP A 124 14.88 -13.23 -4.32
C ASP A 124 14.49 -12.16 -5.36
N GLU A 125 14.53 -10.90 -4.94
CA GLU A 125 14.24 -9.73 -5.78
C GLU A 125 15.49 -8.93 -6.14
N ASP A 126 15.47 -8.34 -7.34
CA ASP A 126 16.43 -7.36 -7.83
C ASP A 126 15.71 -6.08 -8.26
N ILE A 127 16.46 -5.02 -8.55
CA ILE A 127 15.96 -3.76 -9.09
C ILE A 127 15.61 -3.94 -10.57
N THR A 128 14.33 -3.78 -10.90
CA THR A 128 13.77 -4.00 -12.24
C THR A 128 13.63 -2.72 -13.06
N VAL A 129 13.76 -1.55 -12.43
CA VAL A 129 13.58 -0.23 -13.06
C VAL A 129 14.64 0.76 -12.59
N SER A 130 15.31 1.43 -13.53
CA SER A 130 16.28 2.49 -13.20
C SER A 130 15.57 3.76 -12.72
N MET A 131 16.26 4.56 -11.90
CA MET A 131 15.72 5.85 -11.46
C MET A 131 15.47 6.81 -12.65
N GLU A 132 16.28 6.72 -13.70
CA GLU A 132 16.07 7.48 -14.95
C GLU A 132 14.71 7.14 -15.59
N ASP A 133 14.34 5.86 -15.63
CA ASP A 133 13.05 5.44 -16.19
C ASP A 133 11.88 5.79 -15.25
N ALA A 134 12.09 5.72 -13.93
CA ALA A 134 11.11 6.21 -12.94
C ALA A 134 10.83 7.71 -13.10
N LEU A 135 11.87 8.51 -13.34
CA LEU A 135 11.74 9.94 -13.65
C LEU A 135 11.02 10.16 -15.00
N ARG A 136 11.37 9.38 -16.04
CA ARG A 136 10.76 9.48 -17.38
C ARG A 136 9.25 9.23 -17.35
N ILE A 137 8.76 8.37 -16.46
CA ILE A 137 7.31 8.10 -16.31
C ILE A 137 6.62 9.02 -15.28
N ASN A 138 7.32 10.05 -14.79
CA ASN A 138 6.79 11.01 -13.82
C ASN A 138 6.33 10.35 -12.50
N ALA A 139 7.08 9.36 -11.99
CA ALA A 139 6.78 8.75 -10.70
C ALA A 139 6.95 9.76 -9.54
N SER A 140 6.01 9.76 -8.60
CA SER A 140 6.10 10.53 -7.36
C SER A 140 6.94 9.82 -6.31
N ALA A 141 6.93 8.48 -6.30
CA ALA A 141 7.78 7.67 -5.45
C ALA A 141 8.09 6.33 -6.13
N VAL A 142 9.06 5.61 -5.57
CA VAL A 142 9.38 4.23 -5.94
C VAL A 142 9.17 3.32 -4.74
N ALA A 143 8.79 2.07 -4.98
CA ALA A 143 8.53 1.06 -3.98
C ALA A 143 9.36 -0.20 -4.24
N ILE A 144 9.98 -0.70 -3.17
CA ILE A 144 10.76 -1.94 -3.14
C ILE A 144 10.26 -2.81 -1.98
N SER A 145 10.45 -4.11 -2.09
CA SER A 145 10.24 -5.06 -1.00
C SER A 145 11.49 -5.11 -0.12
N VAL A 146 11.31 -5.26 1.19
CA VAL A 146 12.38 -5.56 2.16
C VAL A 146 11.91 -6.76 2.96
N TYR A 147 12.75 -7.79 3.03
CA TYR A 147 12.45 -9.08 3.64
C TYR A 147 13.18 -9.24 4.98
#